data_AF-A0A811U063-F1
#
_entry.id   AF-A0A811U063-F1
#
_cell.length_a   1.000
_cell.length_b   1.000
_cell.length_c   1.000
_cell.angle_alpha   90.00
_cell.angle_beta   90.00
_cell.angle_gamma   90.00
#
_symmetry.space_group_name_H-M   'P 1'
#
loop_
_entity.id
_entity.type
_entity.pdbx_description
1 polymer ?
#
loop_
_entity_poly.entity_id
_entity_poly.type
_entity_poly.pdbx_seq_one_letter_code
_entity_poly.pdbx_strand_id
1 'polypeptide(L)'
;MNVININVADMNANNINVANMNVHNINVANMNVNNIDIANMNVNNINIANMNVNNINIANINVADMNVDNIYVVDMNVNNIKVANMNVNNINVANMNVNNINVADMNANNINVANMNVHNINVANMNVNNIDIAT
;
A
#
# COMPACT_ATOMS: atom_id res chain seq x y z
N MET A 1 2.31 -9.92 -17.17
CA MET A 1 2.82 -11.22 -16.68
C MET A 1 1.87 -11.75 -15.61
N ASN A 2 1.53 -13.04 -15.64
CA ASN A 2 0.71 -13.66 -14.59
C ASN A 2 1.63 -14.44 -13.65
N VAL A 3 1.55 -14.17 -12.35
CA VAL A 3 2.35 -14.82 -11.30
C VAL A 3 1.41 -15.38 -10.26
N ILE A 4 1.64 -16.63 -9.84
CA ILE A 4 0.81 -17.24 -8.80
C ILE A 4 1.23 -16.68 -7.43
N ASN A 5 2.50 -16.81 -7.05
CA ASN A 5 2.98 -16.38 -5.74
C ASN A 5 4.26 -15.56 -5.84
N ILE A 6 4.36 -14.50 -5.05
CA ILE A 6 5.59 -13.79 -4.71
C ILE A 6 5.75 -13.87 -3.20
N ASN A 7 6.85 -14.45 -2.74
CA ASN A 7 7.18 -14.55 -1.32
C ASN A 7 8.50 -13.86 -1.03
N VAL A 8 8.49 -12.93 -0.08
CA VAL A 8 9.66 -12.16 0.37
C VAL A 8 9.78 -12.34 1.88
N ALA A 9 10.88 -12.94 2.34
CA ALA A 9 11.09 -13.19 3.77
C ALA A 9 11.87 -12.06 4.44
N ASP A 10 13.00 -11.63 3.88
CA ASP A 10 13.86 -10.60 4.47
C ASP A 10 14.65 -9.92 3.34
N MET A 11 14.08 -8.88 2.75
CA MET A 11 14.71 -8.20 1.61
C MET A 11 15.15 -6.79 1.96
N ASN A 12 16.41 -6.49 1.63
CA ASN A 12 16.92 -5.13 1.54
C ASN A 12 17.25 -4.85 0.07
N ALA A 13 16.56 -3.89 -0.53
CA ALA A 13 16.74 -3.55 -1.94
C ALA A 13 16.87 -2.05 -2.14
N ASN A 14 17.65 -1.64 -3.14
CA ASN A 14 17.66 -0.24 -3.55
C ASN A 14 16.38 0.08 -4.33
N ASN A 15 16.07 -0.69 -5.36
CA ASN A 15 14.93 -0.43 -6.23
C ASN A 15 14.15 -1.71 -6.50
N ILE A 16 12.82 -1.60 -6.52
CA ILE A 16 11.91 -2.63 -7.01
C ILE A 16 11.00 -2.00 -8.06
N ASN A 17 11.05 -2.54 -9.27
CA ASN A 17 10.22 -2.06 -10.37
C ASN A 17 9.29 -3.17 -10.81
N VAL A 18 7.99 -2.90 -10.74
CA VAL A 18 6.93 -3.84 -11.14
C VAL A 18 6.11 -3.19 -12.24
N ALA A 19 5.99 -3.87 -13.38
CA ALA A 19 5.22 -3.37 -14.51
C ALA A 19 4.31 -4.46 -15.09
N ASN A 20 3.03 -4.13 -15.26
CA ASN A 20 2.03 -4.93 -15.98
C ASN A 20 1.93 -6.36 -15.44
N MET A 21 1.68 -6.51 -14.14
CA MET A 21 1.61 -7.80 -13.46
C MET A 21 0.22 -8.09 -12.91
N ASN A 22 -0.23 -9.33 -13.11
CA ASN A 22 -1.36 -9.91 -12.39
C ASN A 22 -0.80 -10.96 -11.43
N VAL A 23 -0.98 -10.77 -10.14
CA VAL A 23 -0.44 -11.66 -9.10
C VAL A 23 -1.57 -12.24 -8.28
N HIS A 24 -1.54 -13.55 -8.04
CA HIS A 24 -2.56 -14.14 -7.16
C HIS A 24 -2.24 -13.82 -5.70
N ASN A 25 -1.03 -14.12 -5.21
CA ASN A 25 -0.61 -13.81 -3.85
C ASN A 25 0.74 -13.10 -3.78
N ILE A 26 0.83 -12.10 -2.91
CA ILE A 26 2.08 -11.49 -2.46
C ILE A 26 2.16 -11.64 -0.95
N ASN A 27 3.20 -12.31 -0.45
CA ASN A 27 3.50 -12.39 0.97
C ASN A 27 4.86 -11.75 1.25
N VAL A 28 4.87 -10.75 2.11
CA VAL A 28 6.08 -10.04 2.55
C VAL A 28 6.16 -10.15 4.06
N ALA A 29 7.19 -10.83 4.57
CA ALA A 29 7.47 -10.84 6.00
C ALA A 29 8.20 -9.56 6.40
N ASN A 30 9.43 -9.35 5.94
CA ASN A 30 10.18 -8.12 6.18
C ASN A 30 10.80 -7.56 4.90
N MET A 31 10.60 -6.27 4.65
CA MET A 31 11.15 -5.60 3.49
C MET A 31 11.59 -4.17 3.81
N ASN A 32 12.83 -3.83 3.47
CA ASN A 32 13.32 -2.45 3.47
C ASN A 32 13.75 -2.08 2.04
N VAL A 33 13.16 -1.02 1.49
CA VAL A 33 13.45 -0.61 0.11
C VAL A 33 13.65 0.89 0.03
N ASN A 34 14.62 1.34 -0.77
CA ASN A 34 14.73 2.78 -1.03
C ASN A 34 13.61 3.25 -1.98
N ASN A 35 13.40 2.58 -3.11
CA ASN A 35 12.38 2.96 -4.08
C ASN A 35 11.55 1.76 -4.56
N ILE A 36 10.22 1.93 -4.57
CA ILE A 36 9.29 0.99 -5.21
C ILE A 36 8.51 1.74 -6.28
N ASP A 37 8.63 1.31 -7.53
CA ASP A 37 7.86 1.82 -8.65
C ASP A 37 6.91 0.74 -9.19
N ILE A 38 5.61 1.01 -9.18
CA ILE A 38 4.58 0.09 -9.64
C ILE A 38 3.77 0.73 -10.78
N ALA A 39 3.82 0.09 -11.95
CA ALA A 39 2.99 0.41 -13.09
C ALA A 39 2.00 -0.73 -13.38
N ASN A 40 0.70 -0.48 -13.19
CA ASN A 40 -0.39 -1.40 -13.52
C ASN A 40 -0.23 -2.79 -12.89
N MET A 41 -0.63 -2.90 -11.62
CA MET A 41 -0.61 -4.16 -10.91
C MET A 41 -2.02 -4.56 -10.46
N ASN A 42 -2.42 -5.79 -10.75
CA ASN A 42 -3.62 -6.40 -10.17
C ASN A 42 -3.18 -7.52 -9.24
N VAL A 43 -3.67 -7.51 -8.01
CA VAL A 43 -3.35 -8.53 -7.02
C VAL A 43 -4.62 -9.05 -6.37
N ASN A 44 -4.74 -10.37 -6.21
CA ASN A 44 -5.86 -10.89 -5.42
C ASN A 44 -5.56 -10.67 -3.93
N ASN A 45 -4.46 -11.21 -3.42
CA ASN A 45 -4.12 -11.11 -2.01
C ASN A 45 -2.73 -10.49 -1.78
N ILE A 46 -2.66 -9.50 -0.90
CA ILE A 46 -1.41 -8.95 -0.37
C ILE A 46 -1.40 -9.16 1.15
N ASN A 47 -0.36 -9.82 1.66
CA ASN A 47 -0.06 -9.92 3.08
C ASN A 47 1.31 -9.31 3.34
N ILE A 48 1.37 -8.27 4.16
CA ILE A 48 2.62 -7.60 4.55
C ILE A 48 2.70 -7.59 6.07
N ALA A 49 3.71 -8.23 6.65
CA ALA A 49 3.97 -8.10 8.08
C ALA A 49 4.72 -6.79 8.36
N ASN A 50 5.90 -6.57 7.77
CA ASN A 50 6.66 -5.33 7.97
C ASN A 50 7.24 -4.83 6.65
N MET A 51 7.00 -3.56 6.34
CA MET A 51 7.58 -2.90 5.18
C MET A 51 7.98 -1.46 5.50
N ASN A 52 9.25 -1.14 5.27
CA ASN A 52 9.79 0.21 5.35
C ASN A 52 10.26 0.64 3.96
N VAL A 53 9.72 1.76 3.46
CA VAL A 53 10.08 2.27 2.14
C VAL A 53 10.38 3.76 2.22
N ASN A 54 11.45 4.21 1.58
CA ASN A 54 11.67 5.65 1.47
C ASN A 54 10.69 6.25 0.46
N ASN A 55 10.67 5.74 -0.78
CA ASN A 55 9.81 6.26 -1.84
C ASN A 55 8.93 5.17 -2.47
N ILE A 56 7.63 5.42 -2.55
CA ILE A 56 6.68 4.62 -3.32
C ILE A 56 6.06 5.47 -4.41
N ASN A 57 6.18 5.03 -5.66
CA ASN A 57 5.44 5.59 -6.78
C ASN A 57 4.53 4.53 -7.41
N ILE A 58 3.22 4.80 -7.42
CA ILE A 58 2.23 3.88 -7.97
C ILE A 58 1.42 4.59 -9.04
N ALA A 59 1.49 4.11 -10.27
CA ALA A 59 0.61 4.60 -11.33
C ALA A 59 -0.81 4.05 -11.16
N ASN A 60 -0.96 2.73 -11.05
CA ASN A 60 -2.23 2.05 -10.82
C ASN A 60 -2.00 0.74 -10.09
N ILE A 61 -2.78 0.51 -9.03
CA ILE A 61 -2.87 -0.81 -8.38
C ILE A 61 -4.31 -1.13 -8.01
N ASN A 62 -4.71 -2.38 -8.29
CA ASN A 62 -5.99 -2.95 -7.87
C ASN A 62 -5.73 -4.16 -6.98
N VAL A 63 -6.30 -4.19 -5.79
CA VAL A 63 -6.15 -5.29 -4.84
C VAL A 63 -7.53 -5.78 -4.41
N ALA A 64 -7.76 -7.10 -4.39
CA ALA A 64 -8.99 -7.62 -3.81
C ALA A 64 -8.89 -7.57 -2.27
N ASP A 65 -7.90 -8.24 -1.70
CA ASP A 65 -7.70 -8.32 -0.25
C ASP A 65 -6.27 -7.87 0.12
N MET A 66 -6.19 -6.88 1.00
CA MET A 66 -4.94 -6.34 1.52
C MET A 66 -4.92 -6.46 3.04
N ASN A 67 -3.97 -7.22 3.58
CA ASN A 67 -3.70 -7.32 5.00
C ASN A 67 -2.29 -6.83 5.31
N VAL A 68 -2.18 -5.85 6.19
CA VAL A 68 -0.92 -5.19 6.54
C VAL A 68 -0.80 -5.09 8.05
N ASP A 69 0.28 -5.61 8.62
CA ASP A 69 0.58 -5.35 10.03
C ASP A 69 1.24 -3.98 10.19
N ASN A 70 2.42 -3.76 9.60
CA ASN A 70 3.14 -2.51 9.75
C ASN A 70 3.71 -2.01 8.42
N ILE A 71 3.35 -0.77 8.05
CA ILE A 71 3.97 -0.03 6.96
C ILE A 71 4.48 1.31 7.46
N TYR A 72 5.74 1.62 7.10
CA TYR A 72 6.34 2.94 7.21
C TYR A 72 6.78 3.40 5.83
N VAL A 73 6.32 4.58 5.41
CA VAL A 73 6.71 5.21 4.15
C VAL A 73 7.12 6.65 4.37
N VAL A 74 8.24 7.07 3.81
CA VAL A 74 8.62 8.50 3.86
C VAL A 74 7.80 9.27 2.84
N ASP A 75 7.90 8.93 1.56
CA ASP A 75 7.21 9.60 0.46
C ASP A 75 6.36 8.60 -0.34
N MET A 76 5.05 8.86 -0.41
CA MET A 76 4.10 8.06 -1.16
C MET A 76 3.42 8.91 -2.23
N ASN A 77 3.70 8.62 -3.50
CA ASN A 77 3.04 9.23 -4.66
C ASN A 77 2.19 8.20 -5.39
N VAL A 78 0.89 8.43 -5.47
CA VAL A 78 -0.03 7.47 -6.08
C VAL A 78 -0.97 8.19 -7.03
N ASN A 79 -1.09 7.69 -8.25
CA ASN A 79 -2.15 8.15 -9.13
C ASN A 79 -3.47 7.43 -8.81
N ASN A 80 -3.53 6.09 -8.86
CA ASN A 80 -4.75 5.36 -8.47
C ASN A 80 -4.46 4.13 -7.60
N ILE A 81 -5.17 4.03 -6.48
CA ILE A 81 -5.31 2.80 -5.68
C ILE A 81 -6.79 2.41 -5.62
N LYS A 82 -7.07 1.13 -5.91
CA LYS A 82 -8.34 0.49 -5.60
C LYS A 82 -8.12 -0.75 -4.74
N VAL A 83 -8.82 -0.84 -3.61
CA VAL A 83 -8.81 -2.02 -2.75
C VAL A 83 -10.24 -2.42 -2.43
N ALA A 84 -10.60 -3.70 -2.55
CA ALA A 84 -11.92 -4.13 -2.10
C ALA A 84 -11.94 -4.21 -0.57
N ASN A 85 -11.07 -5.03 0.03
CA ASN A 85 -10.97 -5.19 1.48
C ASN A 85 -9.57 -4.83 1.96
N MET A 86 -9.49 -3.86 2.88
CA MET A 86 -8.25 -3.40 3.48
C MET A 86 -8.30 -3.62 5.00
N ASN A 87 -7.41 -4.45 5.52
CA ASN A 87 -7.20 -4.62 6.96
C ASN A 87 -5.77 -4.19 7.31
N VAL A 88 -5.64 -3.20 8.19
CA VAL A 88 -4.33 -2.64 8.53
C VAL A 88 -4.18 -2.42 10.02
N ASN A 89 -3.10 -2.93 10.61
CA ASN A 89 -2.79 -2.60 12.00
C ASN A 89 -2.17 -1.21 12.11
N ASN A 90 -1.04 -0.95 11.44
CA ASN A 90 -0.34 0.34 11.54
C ASN A 90 0.13 0.83 10.16
N ILE A 91 -0.29 2.04 9.78
CA ILE A 91 0.28 2.81 8.68
C ILE A 91 0.86 4.10 9.23
N ASN A 92 2.11 4.38 8.86
CA ASN A 92 2.73 5.68 9.05
C ASN A 92 3.32 6.17 7.71
N VAL A 93 2.85 7.31 7.24
CA VAL A 93 3.34 7.96 6.03
C VAL A 93 3.74 9.40 6.33
N ALA A 94 4.99 9.78 6.08
CA ALA A 94 5.40 11.16 6.33
C ALA A 94 4.79 12.12 5.31
N ASN A 95 4.90 11.82 4.01
CA ASN A 95 4.33 12.62 2.93
C ASN A 95 3.50 11.74 2.00
N MET A 96 2.22 12.08 1.83
CA MET A 96 1.28 11.36 0.99
C MET A 96 0.71 12.30 -0.06
N ASN A 97 0.95 12.00 -1.34
CA ASN A 97 0.36 12.67 -2.48
C ASN A 97 -0.42 11.68 -3.33
N VAL A 98 -1.75 11.76 -3.33
CA VAL A 98 -2.60 10.80 -4.05
C VAL A 98 -3.66 11.47 -4.90
N ASN A 99 -3.81 11.04 -6.15
CA ASN A 99 -4.93 11.52 -6.98
C ASN A 99 -6.24 10.82 -6.59
N ASN A 100 -6.28 9.48 -6.59
CA ASN A 100 -7.50 8.74 -6.23
C ASN A 100 -7.21 7.53 -5.33
N ILE A 101 -7.93 7.45 -4.22
CA ILE A 101 -8.05 6.27 -3.35
C ILE A 101 -9.50 5.80 -3.37
N ASN A 102 -9.72 4.51 -3.66
CA ASN A 102 -11.02 3.87 -3.55
C ASN A 102 -10.90 2.57 -2.75
N VAL A 103 -11.52 2.53 -1.57
CA VAL A 103 -11.56 1.34 -0.71
C VAL A 103 -13.03 0.99 -0.43
N ALA A 104 -13.44 -0.24 -0.70
CA ALA A 104 -14.83 -0.63 -0.39
C ALA A 104 -15.00 -0.83 1.12
N ASP A 105 -14.18 -1.69 1.72
CA ASP A 105 -14.21 -2.01 3.15
C ASP A 105 -12.82 -1.77 3.77
N MET A 106 -12.75 -0.88 4.76
CA MET A 106 -11.53 -0.58 5.50
C MET A 106 -11.71 -0.88 6.99
N ASN A 107 -10.82 -1.70 7.52
CA ASN A 107 -10.60 -1.86 8.95
C ASN A 107 -9.16 -1.44 9.27
N ALA A 108 -8.97 -0.40 10.08
CA ALA A 108 -7.65 0.03 10.48
C ALA A 108 -7.53 0.29 11.98
N ASN A 109 -6.40 -0.10 12.58
CA ASN A 109 -6.15 0.24 13.98
C ASN A 109 -5.54 1.64 14.10
N ASN A 110 -4.39 1.89 13.48
CA ASN A 110 -3.72 3.19 13.50
C ASN A 110 -3.32 3.65 12.09
N ILE A 111 -3.78 4.84 11.72
CA ILE A 111 -3.33 5.55 10.51
C ILE A 111 -2.72 6.87 10.95
N ASN A 112 -1.44 7.09 10.62
CA ASN A 112 -0.76 8.36 10.80
C ASN A 112 -0.24 8.86 9.45
N VAL A 113 -0.64 10.07 9.04
CA VAL A 113 -0.10 10.75 7.87
C VAL A 113 0.27 12.18 8.23
N ALA A 114 1.56 12.52 8.17
CA ALA A 114 2.03 13.82 8.64
C ALA A 114 1.77 14.97 7.65
N ASN A 115 1.86 14.72 6.34
CA ASN A 115 1.51 15.69 5.30
C ASN A 115 0.71 15.00 4.20
N MET A 116 -0.57 15.34 4.08
CA MET A 116 -1.51 14.71 3.15
C MET A 116 -2.03 15.70 2.10
N ASN A 117 -1.71 15.44 0.83
CA ASN A 117 -2.33 16.07 -0.32
C ASN A 117 -3.07 15.01 -1.13
N VAL A 118 -4.39 14.95 -1.00
CA VAL A 118 -5.21 13.96 -1.74
C VAL A 118 -6.35 14.64 -2.48
N HIS A 119 -6.49 14.32 -3.77
CA HIS A 119 -7.53 14.90 -4.60
C HIS A 119 -8.89 14.22 -4.36
N ASN A 120 -8.94 12.88 -4.37
CA ASN A 120 -10.15 12.12 -4.09
C ASN A 120 -9.88 10.91 -3.18
N ILE A 121 -10.68 10.80 -2.12
CA ILE A 121 -10.76 9.60 -1.26
C ILE A 121 -12.21 9.13 -1.22
N ASN A 122 -12.43 7.86 -1.55
CA ASN A 122 -13.70 7.19 -1.34
C ASN A 122 -13.46 5.93 -0.51
N VAL A 123 -14.06 5.88 0.69
CA VAL A 123 -14.08 4.69 1.54
C VAL A 123 -15.54 4.39 1.88
N ALA A 124 -16.10 3.29 1.38
CA ALA A 124 -17.53 3.05 1.51
C ALA A 124 -17.92 2.61 2.92
N ASN A 125 -17.19 1.65 3.49
CA ASN A 125 -17.32 1.24 4.88
C ASN A 125 -15.97 1.38 5.59
N MET A 126 -15.96 2.11 6.70
CA MET A 126 -14.73 2.43 7.42
C MET A 126 -14.91 2.18 8.92
N ASN A 127 -14.11 1.27 9.46
CA ASN A 127 -13.93 1.06 10.88
C ASN A 127 -12.49 1.39 11.26
N VAL A 128 -12.27 2.49 11.96
CA VAL A 128 -10.91 2.90 12.35
C VAL A 128 -10.85 3.31 13.81
N ASN A 129 -9.87 2.78 14.52
CA ASN A 129 -9.69 3.06 15.95
C ASN A 129 -8.97 4.40 16.20
N ASN A 130 -7.91 4.69 15.43
CA ASN A 130 -7.16 5.92 15.54
C ASN A 130 -6.70 6.43 14.17
N ILE A 131 -6.95 7.72 13.91
CA ILE A 131 -6.55 8.44 12.71
C ILE A 131 -5.92 9.76 13.13
N ASP A 132 -4.67 9.98 12.76
CA ASP A 132 -3.96 11.25 12.85
C ASP A 132 -3.53 11.66 11.44
N ILE A 133 -4.11 12.73 10.92
CA ILE A 133 -3.84 13.24 9.57
C ILE A 133 -3.58 14.74 9.66
N ALA A 134 -2.41 15.14 9.22
CA ALA A 134 -2.07 16.54 8.96
C ALA A 134 -1.97 16.78 7.44
N THR A 135 -2.38 17.97 7.02
CA THR A 135 -2.53 18.39 5.62
C THR A 135 -1.63 19.57 5.32
#